data_AF-A0A5C7K2F4-F1
#
_entry.id   AF-A0A5C7K2F4-F1
#
_cell.length_a   1.000
_cell.length_b   1.000
_cell.length_c   1.000
_cell.angle_alpha   90.00
_cell.angle_beta   90.00
_cell.angle_gamma   90.00
#
_symmetry.space_group_name_H-M   'P 1'
#
loop_
_entity.id
_entity.type
_entity.pdbx_description
1 polymer ?
#
loop_
_entity_poly.entity_id
_entity_poly.type
_entity_poly.pdbx_seq_one_letter_code
_entity_poly.pdbx_strand_id
1 'polypeptide(L)'
;MPVRTFTPKFRIVITKNVLRKDGVSGRYQSAQGDSGGIFDITPYLGDGSTISVRKSLYEPMGSFVFTVPDQPFTATEGAQPSDSLYGLVEAMDGVEIYLARSPENYGMNESAVGQCPTLLRGFVRSVTRAETMDRRGMPRRQVVVQGNDYGAMFASFIAVYWWRFRIAGNSWPDEFAWMQVYGEQFVAKPTADFMRIFLKLANDWLGKIYDQGGWTWRIAERFSVTEGTNSPMGLSQNQGPVWAVMRMESDSPFNELWVSDEREGPTLNYRPTPWKTYKPSGRRLVGEYIPQFGQTIEAETLDLDIADIVSVDAERGDGNVANIFWIGNPLAQQGFHSVNLLIQGLQADDDTVVDKSYPNNSPELYGDRLMSIDLRQTPTQIKGAPTGPKAETWKQNDAEHWPAWMKARRTWLRDACRDNSVFEEGTLTVRGDERWKVGTYCRVTRGALVWECYIVGVTHTFAPFREYTTRLSFIRGTGFWQRTLLERNPSWSEGKRQPY
;
A
#
# COMPACT_ATOMS: atom_id res chain seq x y z
N MET A 1 -22.26 9.68 31.23
CA MET A 1 -22.09 9.16 29.86
C MET A 1 -22.15 7.64 29.92
N PRO A 2 -22.92 6.97 29.06
CA PRO A 2 -22.87 5.52 28.94
C PRO A 2 -21.47 5.09 28.49
N VAL A 3 -20.90 4.06 29.13
CA VAL A 3 -19.65 3.44 28.67
C VAL A 3 -19.97 2.69 27.39
N ARG A 4 -19.35 3.08 26.27
CA ARG A 4 -19.49 2.37 25.00
C ARG A 4 -18.59 1.15 25.03
N THR A 5 -19.19 -0.03 25.13
CA THR A 5 -18.52 -1.32 25.04
C THR A 5 -18.56 -1.82 23.60
N PHE A 6 -17.43 -2.33 23.10
CA PHE A 6 -17.34 -2.93 21.78
C PHE A 6 -17.15 -4.45 21.92
N THR A 7 -17.80 -5.21 21.05
CA THR A 7 -17.68 -6.67 21.00
C THR A 7 -17.13 -7.07 19.62
N PRO A 8 -15.83 -6.87 19.39
CA PRO A 8 -15.22 -7.16 18.10
C PRO A 8 -15.40 -8.63 17.73
N LYS A 9 -15.64 -8.88 16.44
CA LYS A 9 -15.77 -10.22 15.86
C LYS A 9 -14.82 -10.37 14.69
N PHE A 10 -14.26 -11.56 14.55
CA PHE A 10 -13.29 -11.89 13.51
C PHE A 10 -13.68 -13.22 12.85
N ARG A 11 -13.12 -13.46 11.67
CA ARG A 11 -13.12 -14.78 11.02
C ARG A 11 -11.89 -14.95 10.17
N ILE A 12 -11.33 -16.15 10.20
CA ILE A 12 -10.24 -16.54 9.32
C ILE A 12 -10.64 -17.82 8.60
N VAL A 13 -10.59 -17.75 7.27
CA VAL A 13 -10.84 -18.89 6.39
C VAL A 13 -9.55 -19.19 5.65
N ILE A 14 -9.17 -20.46 5.61
CA ILE A 14 -8.06 -20.97 4.80
C ILE A 14 -8.65 -21.91 3.75
N THR A 15 -8.29 -21.72 2.49
CA THR A 15 -8.74 -22.57 1.40
C THR A 15 -7.57 -23.31 0.76
N LYS A 16 -7.69 -24.62 0.65
CA LYS A 16 -6.67 -25.49 0.05
C LYS A 16 -6.50 -25.17 -1.43
N ASN A 17 -5.25 -24.91 -1.83
CA ASN A 17 -4.89 -24.85 -3.24
C ASN A 17 -4.37 -26.19 -3.77
N VAL A 18 -3.96 -27.08 -2.88
CA VAL A 18 -3.55 -28.44 -3.21
C VAL A 18 -4.33 -29.41 -2.33
N LEU A 19 -5.09 -30.31 -2.96
CA LEU A 19 -5.75 -31.43 -2.28
C LEU A 19 -4.87 -32.67 -2.45
N ARG A 20 -4.27 -33.15 -1.35
CA ARG A 20 -3.39 -34.34 -1.42
C ARG A 20 -4.26 -35.59 -1.40
N LYS A 21 -4.22 -36.35 -2.50
CA LYS A 21 -4.96 -37.61 -2.63
C LYS A 21 -4.09 -38.83 -2.33
N ASP A 22 -2.81 -38.80 -2.70
CA ASP A 22 -1.89 -39.93 -2.57
C ASP A 22 -0.85 -39.72 -1.45
N GLY A 23 -0.49 -40.79 -0.75
CA GLY A 23 0.57 -40.77 0.28
C GLY A 23 0.22 -40.03 1.57
N VAL A 24 -1.06 -39.74 1.81
CA VAL A 24 -1.57 -39.09 3.04
C VAL A 24 -2.49 -40.02 3.82
N SER A 25 -2.49 -39.90 5.13
CA SER A 25 -3.35 -40.70 6.01
C SER A 25 -4.84 -40.42 5.79
N GLY A 26 -5.72 -41.40 6.05
CA GLY A 26 -7.17 -41.22 5.93
C GLY A 26 -7.73 -40.04 6.74
N ARG A 27 -7.18 -39.76 7.94
CA ARG A 27 -7.55 -38.58 8.74
C ARG A 27 -7.33 -37.24 8.02
N TYR A 28 -6.29 -37.18 7.18
CA TYR A 28 -5.93 -36.00 6.39
C TYR A 28 -6.89 -35.83 5.21
N GLN A 29 -7.23 -36.94 4.56
CA GLN A 29 -8.19 -36.96 3.45
C GLN A 29 -9.60 -36.61 3.93
N SER A 30 -10.04 -37.10 5.10
CA SER A 30 -11.33 -36.74 5.70
C SER A 30 -11.41 -35.25 6.01
N ALA A 31 -10.36 -34.67 6.59
CA ALA A 31 -10.32 -33.22 6.86
C ALA A 31 -10.49 -32.38 5.60
N GLN A 32 -9.82 -32.76 4.51
CA GLN A 32 -9.91 -32.05 3.23
C GLN A 32 -11.22 -32.34 2.49
N GLY A 33 -11.73 -33.56 2.56
CA GLY A 33 -12.96 -33.99 1.88
C GLY A 33 -14.22 -33.42 2.52
N ASP A 34 -14.35 -33.51 3.85
CA ASP A 34 -15.54 -33.10 4.60
C ASP A 34 -15.73 -31.57 4.60
N SER A 35 -14.63 -30.83 4.44
CA SER A 35 -14.61 -29.36 4.34
C SER A 35 -14.66 -28.82 2.91
N GLY A 36 -14.56 -29.69 1.90
CA GLY A 36 -14.31 -29.26 0.52
C GLY A 36 -13.00 -28.46 0.35
N GLY A 37 -12.04 -28.63 1.27
CA GLY A 37 -10.79 -27.89 1.32
C GLY A 37 -10.91 -26.49 1.94
N ILE A 38 -12.01 -26.17 2.63
CA ILE A 38 -12.23 -24.86 3.26
C ILE A 38 -12.20 -24.98 4.78
N PHE A 39 -11.18 -24.43 5.42
CA PHE A 39 -11.00 -24.46 6.87
C PHE A 39 -11.39 -23.13 7.50
N ASP A 40 -12.51 -23.11 8.25
CA ASP A 40 -12.81 -22.00 9.15
C ASP A 40 -12.07 -22.21 10.49
N ILE A 41 -11.03 -21.42 10.72
CA ILE A 41 -10.18 -21.58 11.91
C ILE A 41 -10.65 -20.70 13.08
N THR A 42 -11.72 -19.94 12.90
CA THR A 42 -12.25 -19.00 13.90
C THR A 42 -12.48 -19.65 15.28
N PRO A 43 -13.05 -20.86 15.38
CA PRO A 43 -13.28 -21.51 16.68
C PRO A 43 -11.99 -21.91 17.42
N TYR A 44 -10.85 -21.95 16.74
CA TYR A 44 -9.57 -22.37 17.29
C TYR A 44 -8.75 -21.19 17.84
N LEU A 45 -9.23 -19.96 17.67
CA LEU A 45 -8.57 -18.75 18.13
C LEU A 45 -9.07 -18.43 19.55
N GLY A 46 -8.20 -18.66 20.55
CA GLY A 46 -8.50 -18.50 21.98
C GLY A 46 -7.66 -17.42 22.68
N ASP A 47 -7.62 -17.42 24.01
CA ASP A 47 -6.93 -16.38 24.82
C ASP A 47 -5.43 -16.22 24.52
N GLY A 48 -4.78 -17.29 24.05
CA GLY A 48 -3.37 -17.30 23.67
C GLY A 48 -3.10 -16.93 22.20
N SER A 49 -4.16 -16.68 21.43
CA SER A 49 -4.07 -16.35 20.02
C SER A 49 -3.85 -14.86 19.79
N THR A 50 -3.17 -14.56 18.69
CA THR A 50 -2.97 -13.20 18.20
C THR A 50 -3.15 -13.20 16.70
N ILE A 51 -3.72 -12.14 16.17
CA ILE A 51 -3.87 -11.90 14.73
C ILE A 51 -3.28 -10.52 14.49
N SER A 52 -2.35 -10.41 13.55
CA SER A 52 -1.80 -9.14 13.11
C SER A 52 -1.84 -9.07 11.59
N VAL A 53 -2.39 -7.98 11.07
CA VAL A 53 -2.44 -7.67 9.64
C VAL A 53 -1.81 -6.30 9.43
N ARG A 54 -0.87 -6.19 8.48
CA ARG A 54 -0.16 -4.95 8.15
C ARG A 54 -0.23 -4.68 6.65
N LYS A 55 -0.52 -3.43 6.28
CA LYS A 55 -0.41 -2.89 4.92
C LYS A 55 0.32 -1.54 4.93
N SER A 56 1.02 -1.22 3.86
CA SER A 56 1.69 0.08 3.65
C SER A 56 1.62 0.50 2.19
N LEU A 57 1.60 1.81 1.91
CA LEU A 57 1.75 2.35 0.56
C LEU A 57 3.15 2.13 -0.03
N TYR A 58 4.16 1.91 0.82
CA TYR A 58 5.56 1.81 0.40
C TYR A 58 6.09 0.38 0.40
N GLU A 59 5.30 -0.57 0.88
CA GLU A 59 5.62 -1.99 0.84
C GLU A 59 4.88 -2.66 -0.33
N PRO A 60 5.53 -3.59 -1.03
CA PRO A 60 4.96 -4.21 -2.24
C PRO A 60 3.79 -5.15 -1.95
N MET A 61 3.68 -5.62 -0.70
CA MET A 61 2.67 -6.57 -0.25
C MET A 61 2.39 -6.37 1.22
N GLY A 62 1.12 -6.50 1.59
CA GLY A 62 0.71 -6.63 2.98
C GLY A 62 1.19 -7.95 3.58
N SER A 63 1.18 -8.03 4.91
CA SER A 63 1.54 -9.23 5.65
C SER A 63 0.48 -9.55 6.70
N PHE A 64 0.35 -10.83 7.00
CA PHE A 64 -0.42 -11.31 8.13
C PHE A 64 0.36 -12.33 8.92
N VAL A 65 0.06 -12.39 10.21
CA VAL A 65 0.44 -13.48 11.10
C VAL A 65 -0.72 -13.77 12.03
N PHE A 66 -1.01 -15.05 12.25
CA PHE A 66 -1.84 -15.43 13.37
C PHE A 66 -1.27 -16.64 14.11
N THR A 67 -1.59 -16.70 15.40
CA THR A 67 -1.17 -17.77 16.30
C THR A 67 -2.38 -18.50 16.84
N VAL A 68 -2.31 -19.83 16.84
CA VAL A 68 -3.37 -20.71 17.35
C VAL A 68 -2.74 -21.78 18.25
N PRO A 69 -3.43 -22.22 19.32
CA PRO A 69 -3.03 -23.41 20.05
C PRO A 69 -2.91 -24.61 19.11
N ASP A 70 -1.87 -25.43 19.31
CA ASP A 70 -1.73 -26.68 18.57
C ASP A 70 -2.70 -27.72 19.14
N GLN A 71 -3.83 -27.91 18.46
CA GLN A 71 -4.89 -28.84 18.83
C GLN A 71 -5.48 -29.52 17.59
N PRO A 72 -6.09 -30.71 17.75
CA PRO A 72 -6.76 -31.40 16.65
C PRO A 72 -7.84 -30.52 16.00
N PHE A 73 -7.83 -30.44 14.67
CA PHE A 73 -8.82 -29.72 13.89
C PHE A 73 -9.99 -30.65 13.50
N THR A 74 -11.20 -30.21 13.77
CA THR A 74 -12.47 -30.76 13.29
C THR A 74 -13.04 -29.84 12.20
N ALA A 75 -13.16 -30.38 10.99
CA ALA A 75 -13.64 -29.65 9.81
C ALA A 75 -15.10 -29.16 9.93
N THR A 76 -15.95 -29.96 10.56
CA THR A 76 -17.35 -29.65 10.85
C THR A 76 -17.68 -30.06 12.28
N GLU A 77 -18.71 -29.46 12.85
CA GLU A 77 -19.18 -29.81 14.19
C GLU A 77 -19.63 -31.28 14.22
N GLY A 78 -19.07 -32.08 15.14
CA GLY A 78 -19.32 -33.52 15.23
C GLY A 78 -18.45 -34.41 14.33
N ALA A 79 -17.60 -33.84 13.47
CA ALA A 79 -16.62 -34.62 12.72
C ALA A 79 -15.52 -35.19 13.63
N GLN A 80 -14.94 -36.32 13.21
CA GLN A 80 -13.79 -36.90 13.92
C GLN A 80 -12.61 -35.92 13.86
N PRO A 81 -11.91 -35.67 14.99
CA PRO A 81 -10.72 -34.85 15.00
C PRO A 81 -9.67 -35.41 14.03
N SER A 82 -9.14 -34.54 13.18
CA SER A 82 -8.22 -34.93 12.11
C SER A 82 -6.75 -34.80 12.53
N ASP A 83 -6.05 -33.78 12.04
CA ASP A 83 -4.70 -33.39 12.43
C ASP A 83 -4.71 -31.96 12.97
N SER A 84 -3.57 -31.46 13.44
CA SER A 84 -3.41 -30.05 13.79
C SER A 84 -3.39 -29.16 12.54
N LEU A 85 -3.62 -27.85 12.73
CA LEU A 85 -3.44 -26.87 11.65
C LEU A 85 -2.01 -26.87 11.09
N TYR A 86 -1.01 -27.28 11.86
CA TYR A 86 0.37 -27.44 11.36
C TYR A 86 0.47 -28.51 10.27
N GLY A 87 -0.28 -29.61 10.39
CA GLY A 87 -0.31 -30.64 9.37
C GLY A 87 -1.17 -30.24 8.16
N LEU A 88 -2.33 -29.62 8.42
CA LEU A 88 -3.35 -29.38 7.39
C LEU A 88 -3.06 -28.18 6.48
N VAL A 89 -2.52 -27.11 7.04
CA VAL A 89 -2.25 -25.86 6.32
C VAL A 89 -0.90 -25.98 5.61
N GLU A 90 -0.88 -25.62 4.33
CA GLU A 90 0.30 -25.67 3.48
C GLU A 90 0.66 -24.30 2.93
N ALA A 91 1.92 -24.15 2.52
CA ALA A 91 2.32 -22.99 1.76
C ALA A 91 1.51 -22.91 0.46
N MET A 92 1.19 -21.68 0.05
CA MET A 92 0.31 -21.35 -1.07
C MET A 92 -1.18 -21.62 -0.86
N ASP A 93 -1.64 -22.13 0.29
CA ASP A 93 -3.07 -22.13 0.59
C ASP A 93 -3.60 -20.69 0.66
N GLY A 94 -4.82 -20.49 0.14
CA GLY A 94 -5.50 -19.21 0.19
C GLY A 94 -5.92 -18.84 1.61
N VAL A 95 -5.90 -17.56 1.94
CA VAL A 95 -6.40 -17.06 3.23
C VAL A 95 -7.30 -15.85 3.04
N GLU A 96 -8.31 -15.75 3.88
CA GLU A 96 -9.16 -14.58 4.03
C GLU A 96 -9.32 -14.23 5.51
N ILE A 97 -9.07 -12.96 5.84
CA ILE A 97 -9.15 -12.44 7.21
C ILE A 97 -10.20 -11.34 7.25
N TYR A 98 -11.20 -11.53 8.10
CA TYR A 98 -12.31 -10.60 8.33
C TYR A 98 -12.28 -10.13 9.79
N LEU A 99 -12.54 -8.84 10.01
CA LEU A 99 -12.60 -8.26 11.36
C LEU A 99 -13.55 -7.07 11.38
N ALA A 100 -14.37 -6.96 12.41
CA ALA A 100 -15.22 -5.81 12.66
C ALA A 100 -15.22 -5.47 14.16
N ARG A 101 -14.96 -4.20 14.50
CA ARG A 101 -15.14 -3.67 15.87
C ARG A 101 -16.61 -3.72 16.30
N SER A 102 -17.48 -3.30 15.38
CA SER A 102 -18.93 -3.20 15.55
C SER A 102 -19.62 -4.09 14.52
N PRO A 103 -19.63 -5.43 14.74
CA PRO A 103 -20.25 -6.40 13.83
C PRO A 103 -21.71 -6.06 13.48
N GLU A 104 -22.44 -5.44 14.40
CA GLU A 104 -23.81 -4.98 14.23
C GLU A 104 -24.00 -4.01 13.06
N ASN A 105 -22.98 -3.20 12.74
CA ASN A 105 -23.02 -2.25 11.62
C ASN A 105 -23.01 -2.96 10.25
N TYR A 106 -22.60 -4.22 10.24
CA TYR A 106 -22.46 -5.02 9.04
C TYR A 106 -23.52 -6.12 8.95
N GLY A 107 -24.53 -6.11 9.83
CA GLY A 107 -25.55 -7.16 9.86
C GLY A 107 -25.03 -8.52 10.34
N MET A 108 -23.87 -8.55 11.00
CA MET A 108 -23.26 -9.80 11.43
C MET A 108 -24.06 -10.43 12.58
N ASN A 109 -24.54 -11.64 12.34
CA ASN A 109 -24.95 -12.60 13.35
C ASN A 109 -23.98 -13.81 13.31
N GLU A 110 -24.16 -14.78 14.22
CA GLU A 110 -23.30 -15.99 14.30
C GLU A 110 -23.21 -16.79 12.98
N SER A 111 -24.14 -16.56 12.04
CA SER A 111 -24.26 -17.28 10.76
C SER A 111 -23.80 -16.47 9.53
N ALA A 112 -23.56 -15.16 9.65
CA ALA A 112 -23.45 -14.23 8.51
C ALA A 112 -22.09 -13.52 8.41
N VAL A 113 -20.98 -14.23 8.62
CA VAL A 113 -19.66 -13.62 8.66
C VAL A 113 -19.17 -13.08 7.29
N GLY A 114 -19.81 -13.46 6.19
CA GLY A 114 -19.51 -12.93 4.84
C GLY A 114 -19.89 -11.45 4.61
N GLN A 115 -20.48 -10.77 5.59
CA GLN A 115 -20.82 -9.34 5.51
C GLN A 115 -19.77 -8.42 6.17
N CYS A 116 -18.77 -8.99 6.86
CA CYS A 116 -17.73 -8.21 7.53
C CYS A 116 -16.72 -7.61 6.55
N PRO A 117 -16.09 -6.46 6.89
CA PRO A 117 -14.97 -5.94 6.15
C PRO A 117 -13.82 -6.94 6.09
N THR A 118 -13.30 -7.16 4.89
CA THR A 118 -12.10 -7.95 4.67
C THR A 118 -10.88 -7.10 4.99
N LEU A 119 -10.05 -7.56 5.92
CA LEU A 119 -8.77 -6.90 6.22
C LEU A 119 -7.67 -7.30 5.24
N LEU A 120 -7.64 -8.58 4.87
CA LEU A 120 -6.62 -9.12 3.99
C LEU A 120 -7.09 -10.40 3.31
N ARG A 121 -6.79 -10.52 2.02
CA ARG A 121 -6.78 -11.80 1.29
C ARG A 121 -5.41 -12.07 0.73
N GLY A 122 -5.00 -13.34 0.69
CA GLY A 122 -3.68 -13.67 0.20
C GLY A 122 -3.34 -15.14 0.27
N PHE A 123 -2.05 -15.41 0.49
CA PHE A 123 -1.49 -16.75 0.50
C PHE A 123 -0.70 -17.01 1.77
N VAL A 124 -0.86 -18.21 2.33
CA VAL A 124 0.03 -18.73 3.36
C VAL A 124 1.43 -18.91 2.77
N ARG A 125 2.45 -18.45 3.50
CA ARG A 125 3.87 -18.53 3.08
C ARG A 125 4.67 -19.46 3.96
N SER A 126 4.34 -19.51 5.25
CA SER A 126 4.99 -20.42 6.19
C SER A 126 4.05 -20.80 7.32
N VAL A 127 4.20 -22.02 7.80
CA VAL A 127 3.52 -22.55 8.98
C VAL A 127 4.60 -23.09 9.92
N THR A 128 4.63 -22.58 11.14
CA THR A 128 5.63 -22.95 12.17
C THR A 128 4.93 -23.56 13.36
N ARG A 129 5.51 -24.61 13.93
CA ARG A 129 5.05 -25.20 15.21
C ARG A 129 6.09 -24.94 16.28
N ALA A 130 5.74 -24.09 17.24
CA ALA A 130 6.56 -23.83 18.42
C ALA A 130 6.14 -24.79 19.55
N GLU A 131 7.10 -25.46 20.17
CA GLU A 131 6.87 -26.35 21.31
C GLU A 131 7.82 -25.96 22.45
N THR A 132 7.27 -25.75 23.64
CA THR A 132 8.03 -25.46 24.86
C THR A 132 7.60 -26.42 25.96
N MET A 133 8.52 -26.78 26.86
CA MET A 133 8.19 -27.61 28.03
C MET A 133 8.03 -26.70 29.25
N ASP A 134 6.95 -26.88 30.00
CA ASP A 134 6.77 -26.15 31.25
C ASP A 134 7.58 -26.79 32.40
N ARG A 135 7.57 -26.15 33.58
CA ARG A 135 8.30 -26.63 34.78
C ARG A 135 7.83 -28.01 35.28
N ARG A 136 6.67 -28.51 34.80
CA ARG A 136 6.12 -29.82 35.12
C ARG A 136 6.36 -30.84 34.00
N GLY A 137 7.10 -30.48 32.96
CA GLY A 137 7.36 -31.34 31.79
C GLY A 137 6.18 -31.46 30.84
N MET A 138 5.15 -30.61 30.97
CA MET A 138 4.01 -30.62 30.06
C MET A 138 4.33 -29.78 28.81
N PRO A 139 4.10 -30.30 27.60
CA PRO A 139 4.33 -29.55 26.38
C PRO A 139 3.27 -28.46 26.21
N ARG A 140 3.72 -27.25 25.89
CA ARG A 140 2.92 -26.13 25.40
C ARG A 140 3.27 -25.89 23.94
N ARG A 141 2.28 -26.05 23.07
CA ARG A 141 2.46 -26.03 21.62
C ARG A 141 1.58 -24.97 20.98
N GLN A 142 2.13 -24.31 19.98
CA GLN A 142 1.45 -23.24 19.25
C GLN A 142 1.81 -23.32 17.77
N VAL A 143 0.81 -23.11 16.91
CA VAL A 143 1.00 -23.00 15.46
C VAL A 143 0.97 -21.53 15.09
N VAL A 144 1.94 -21.11 14.30
CA VAL A 144 2.08 -19.75 13.77
C VAL A 144 1.97 -19.85 12.26
N VAL A 145 0.95 -19.21 11.69
CA VAL A 145 0.75 -19.13 10.25
C VAL A 145 1.07 -17.71 9.82
N GLN A 146 1.88 -17.57 8.77
CA GLN A 146 2.29 -16.28 8.24
C GLN A 146 2.14 -16.27 6.73
N GLY A 147 1.85 -15.08 6.19
CA GLY A 147 1.87 -14.89 4.76
C GLY A 147 1.67 -13.47 4.32
N ASN A 148 1.35 -13.34 3.04
CA ASN A 148 1.26 -12.06 2.34
C ASN A 148 -0.03 -11.94 1.56
N ASP A 149 -0.45 -10.70 1.29
CA ASP A 149 -1.59 -10.43 0.42
C ASP A 149 -1.28 -10.68 -1.07
N TYR A 150 -2.24 -10.37 -1.94
CA TYR A 150 -2.09 -10.50 -3.40
C TYR A 150 -0.95 -9.65 -4.00
N GLY A 151 -0.36 -8.70 -3.25
CA GLY A 151 0.89 -8.04 -3.63
C GLY A 151 2.04 -9.03 -3.86
N ALA A 152 1.99 -10.20 -3.22
CA ALA A 152 2.94 -11.30 -3.44
C ALA A 152 3.01 -11.75 -4.91
N MET A 153 1.92 -11.60 -5.67
CA MET A 153 1.93 -11.90 -7.11
C MET A 153 2.98 -11.09 -7.85
N PHE A 154 3.03 -9.79 -7.57
CA PHE A 154 3.93 -8.85 -8.22
C PHE A 154 5.33 -8.85 -7.59
N ALA A 155 5.39 -9.07 -6.27
CA ALA A 155 6.60 -8.93 -5.48
C ALA A 155 7.46 -10.21 -5.41
N SER A 156 6.85 -11.38 -5.62
CA SER A 156 7.52 -12.66 -5.37
C SER A 156 7.31 -13.70 -6.47
N PHE A 157 6.13 -13.79 -7.09
CA PHE A 157 5.83 -14.91 -8.00
C PHE A 157 6.17 -14.58 -9.44
N ILE A 158 5.85 -13.36 -9.88
CA ILE A 158 6.12 -12.92 -11.24
C ILE A 158 7.39 -12.10 -11.25
N ALA A 159 8.34 -12.52 -12.07
CA ALA A 159 9.62 -11.87 -12.23
C ALA A 159 10.02 -11.74 -13.70
N VAL A 160 10.71 -10.65 -14.00
CA VAL A 160 11.33 -10.37 -15.29
C VAL A 160 12.70 -11.04 -15.32
N TYR A 161 12.93 -11.92 -16.31
CA TYR A 161 14.21 -12.61 -16.52
C TYR A 161 14.71 -12.46 -17.96
N TRP A 162 15.34 -11.33 -18.28
CA TRP A 162 15.88 -11.09 -19.64
C TRP A 162 17.04 -12.00 -20.04
N TRP A 163 17.78 -12.59 -19.10
CA TRP A 163 18.88 -13.48 -19.44
C TRP A 163 18.37 -14.82 -19.97
N ARG A 164 17.25 -15.31 -19.42
CA ARG A 164 16.57 -16.51 -19.92
C ARG A 164 16.10 -16.32 -21.35
N PHE A 165 15.67 -15.11 -21.72
CA PHE A 165 15.37 -14.75 -23.12
C PHE A 165 16.59 -14.96 -24.04
N ARG A 166 17.75 -14.38 -23.68
CA ARG A 166 18.94 -14.41 -24.54
C ARG A 166 19.54 -15.81 -24.74
N ILE A 167 19.32 -16.72 -23.79
CA ILE A 167 19.89 -18.07 -23.83
C ILE A 167 18.92 -19.07 -24.47
N ALA A 168 17.62 -18.97 -24.16
CA ALA A 168 16.67 -20.06 -24.41
C ALA A 168 15.76 -19.87 -25.61
N GLY A 169 15.93 -18.80 -26.42
CA GLY A 169 15.22 -18.57 -27.68
C GLY A 169 13.72 -18.92 -27.65
N ASN A 170 12.86 -17.98 -27.28
CA ASN A 170 11.39 -18.15 -27.21
C ASN A 170 10.86 -19.22 -26.22
N SER A 171 11.27 -19.16 -24.95
CA SER A 171 10.61 -19.92 -23.87
C SER A 171 9.95 -19.05 -22.80
N TRP A 172 9.54 -17.82 -23.16
CA TRP A 172 8.69 -17.01 -22.28
C TRP A 172 7.25 -17.49 -22.36
N PRO A 173 6.45 -17.33 -21.29
CA PRO A 173 5.00 -17.32 -21.41
C PRO A 173 4.59 -16.26 -22.46
N ASP A 174 3.68 -16.61 -23.38
CA ASP A 174 3.22 -15.78 -24.51
C ASP A 174 2.77 -14.37 -24.08
N GLU A 175 2.36 -14.21 -22.83
CA GLU A 175 1.89 -12.96 -22.24
C GLU A 175 3.00 -11.91 -22.06
N PHE A 176 4.26 -12.24 -22.36
CA PHE A 176 5.37 -11.30 -22.53
C PHE A 176 5.96 -11.34 -23.94
N ALA A 177 5.42 -12.16 -24.86
CA ALA A 177 5.77 -12.08 -26.28
C ALA A 177 5.48 -10.69 -26.85
N TRP A 178 4.55 -9.93 -26.26
CA TRP A 178 4.40 -8.50 -26.61
C TRP A 178 5.64 -7.67 -26.26
N MET A 179 6.44 -7.96 -25.22
CA MET A 179 7.73 -7.26 -25.04
C MET A 179 8.65 -7.47 -26.25
N GLN A 180 8.51 -8.59 -26.97
CA GLN A 180 9.17 -8.85 -28.26
C GLN A 180 8.61 -7.95 -29.38
N VAL A 181 7.28 -7.78 -29.45
CA VAL A 181 6.61 -6.88 -30.42
C VAL A 181 6.90 -5.39 -30.15
N TYR A 182 7.12 -4.99 -28.90
CA TYR A 182 7.39 -3.58 -28.51
C TYR A 182 8.86 -3.19 -28.62
N GLY A 183 9.78 -4.15 -28.50
CA GLY A 183 11.22 -3.92 -28.67
C GLY A 183 11.61 -3.49 -30.08
N GLU A 184 10.81 -3.84 -31.10
CA GLU A 184 11.07 -3.46 -32.49
C GLU A 184 10.37 -2.16 -32.93
N GLN A 185 9.37 -1.65 -32.20
CA GLN A 185 8.55 -0.49 -32.63
C GLN A 185 8.48 0.71 -31.67
N PHE A 186 9.04 0.65 -30.45
CA PHE A 186 9.05 1.77 -29.48
C PHE A 186 7.67 2.42 -29.28
N VAL A 187 6.63 1.63 -29.04
CA VAL A 187 5.29 2.19 -28.83
C VAL A 187 5.12 2.53 -27.34
N ALA A 188 5.31 3.82 -27.01
CA ALA A 188 4.98 4.35 -25.69
C ALA A 188 3.50 4.09 -25.37
N LYS A 189 3.19 3.79 -24.10
CA LYS A 189 1.82 3.55 -23.63
C LYS A 189 1.42 4.55 -22.57
N PRO A 190 0.15 4.97 -22.51
CA PRO A 190 -0.38 5.61 -21.31
C PRO A 190 -0.04 4.77 -20.08
N THR A 191 0.37 5.41 -18.99
CA THR A 191 0.92 4.69 -17.84
C THR A 191 -0.07 3.71 -17.20
N ALA A 192 -1.37 4.04 -17.18
CA ALA A 192 -2.40 3.10 -16.75
C ALA A 192 -2.45 1.84 -17.62
N ASP A 193 -2.38 1.98 -18.95
CA ASP A 193 -2.32 0.84 -19.87
C ASP A 193 -1.07 -0.01 -19.66
N PHE A 194 0.05 0.63 -19.30
CA PHE A 194 1.27 -0.08 -18.95
C PHE A 194 1.09 -0.91 -17.68
N MET A 195 0.48 -0.36 -16.62
CA MET A 195 0.18 -1.10 -15.39
C MET A 195 -0.81 -2.25 -15.60
N ARG A 196 -1.78 -2.11 -16.53
CA ARG A 196 -2.76 -3.16 -16.86
C ARG A 196 -2.11 -4.44 -17.35
N ILE A 197 -0.92 -4.36 -17.94
CA ILE A 197 -0.21 -5.54 -18.42
C ILE A 197 0.22 -6.44 -17.25
N PHE A 198 0.78 -5.85 -16.19
CA PHE A 198 1.15 -6.61 -15.00
C PHE A 198 -0.06 -7.19 -14.29
N LEU A 199 -1.16 -6.41 -14.24
CA LEU A 199 -2.43 -6.90 -13.69
C LEU A 199 -2.97 -8.11 -14.47
N LYS A 200 -2.90 -8.07 -15.81
CA LYS A 200 -3.27 -9.20 -16.65
C LYS A 200 -2.39 -10.43 -16.35
N LEU A 201 -1.07 -10.26 -16.31
CA LEU A 201 -0.12 -11.34 -16.00
C LEU A 201 -0.41 -11.99 -14.64
N ALA A 202 -0.70 -11.17 -13.62
CA ALA A 202 -1.10 -11.68 -12.31
C ALA A 202 -2.40 -12.49 -12.38
N ASN A 203 -3.42 -11.98 -13.05
CA ASN A 203 -4.70 -12.67 -13.19
C ASN A 203 -4.61 -13.94 -14.04
N ASP A 204 -3.79 -13.97 -15.09
CA ASP A 204 -3.56 -15.17 -15.89
C ASP A 204 -2.85 -16.26 -15.05
N TRP A 205 -1.90 -15.87 -14.20
CA TRP A 205 -1.24 -16.79 -13.27
C TRP A 205 -2.23 -17.35 -12.23
N LEU A 206 -3.06 -16.48 -11.65
CA LEU A 206 -4.08 -16.88 -10.68
C LEU A 206 -5.13 -17.81 -11.32
N GLY A 207 -5.47 -17.57 -12.59
CA GLY A 207 -6.31 -18.48 -13.39
C GLY A 207 -5.73 -19.89 -13.49
N LYS A 208 -4.40 -20.02 -13.70
CA LYS A 208 -3.74 -21.34 -13.73
C LYS A 208 -3.87 -22.11 -12.41
N ILE A 209 -3.84 -21.41 -11.26
CA ILE A 209 -4.06 -22.04 -9.95
C ILE A 209 -5.53 -22.49 -9.82
N TYR A 210 -6.46 -21.64 -10.25
CA TYR A 210 -7.89 -21.94 -10.22
C TYR A 210 -8.25 -23.14 -11.11
N ASP A 211 -7.72 -23.18 -12.33
CA ASP A 211 -7.95 -24.26 -13.31
C ASP A 211 -7.44 -25.62 -12.84
N GLN A 212 -6.45 -25.64 -11.93
CA GLN A 212 -5.95 -26.85 -11.27
C GLN A 212 -6.82 -27.31 -10.10
N GLY A 213 -7.96 -26.65 -9.86
CA GLY A 213 -8.86 -26.91 -8.74
C GLY A 213 -8.49 -26.19 -7.45
N GLY A 214 -7.55 -25.24 -7.51
CA GLY A 214 -7.24 -24.35 -6.39
C GLY A 214 -8.23 -23.20 -6.27
N TRP A 215 -8.01 -22.35 -5.28
CA TRP A 215 -8.81 -21.18 -4.97
C TRP A 215 -7.98 -19.90 -5.09
N THR A 216 -8.50 -18.94 -5.87
CA THR A 216 -7.91 -17.62 -6.03
C THR A 216 -8.99 -16.57 -6.26
N TRP A 217 -8.68 -15.33 -5.93
CA TRP A 217 -9.44 -14.16 -6.36
C TRP A 217 -8.81 -13.56 -7.60
N ARG A 218 -9.65 -13.01 -8.48
CA ARG A 218 -9.19 -12.08 -9.51
C ARG A 218 -8.86 -10.74 -8.86
N ILE A 219 -7.72 -10.17 -9.20
CA ILE A 219 -7.33 -8.82 -8.80
C ILE A 219 -8.06 -7.80 -9.68
N ALA A 220 -8.83 -6.91 -9.07
CA ALA A 220 -9.53 -5.82 -9.73
C ALA A 220 -8.61 -4.63 -10.02
N GLU A 221 -8.99 -3.82 -11.01
CA GLU A 221 -8.30 -2.59 -11.38
C GLU A 221 -8.95 -1.38 -10.71
N ARG A 222 -8.14 -0.49 -10.11
CA ARG A 222 -8.57 0.85 -9.71
C ARG A 222 -7.53 1.88 -10.11
N PHE A 223 -7.51 2.22 -11.40
CA PHE A 223 -6.58 3.17 -11.98
C PHE A 223 -7.26 4.51 -12.25
N SER A 224 -6.67 5.60 -11.75
CA SER A 224 -7.14 6.98 -11.97
C SER A 224 -6.07 7.91 -12.53
N VAL A 225 -4.83 7.42 -12.71
CA VAL A 225 -3.79 8.18 -13.41
C VAL A 225 -4.16 8.27 -14.90
N THR A 226 -4.29 9.49 -15.41
CA THR A 226 -4.61 9.75 -16.82
C THR A 226 -3.47 10.40 -17.59
N GLU A 227 -2.43 10.86 -16.90
CA GLU A 227 -1.29 11.56 -17.50
C GLU A 227 0.01 10.77 -17.36
N GLY A 228 0.86 10.90 -18.37
CA GLY A 228 2.15 10.22 -18.45
C GLY A 228 2.12 8.98 -19.34
N THR A 229 3.22 8.77 -20.04
CA THR A 229 3.46 7.59 -20.87
C THR A 229 4.72 6.88 -20.42
N ASN A 230 4.68 5.55 -20.39
CA ASN A 230 5.86 4.73 -20.15
C ASN A 230 6.44 4.29 -21.49
N SER A 231 7.75 4.49 -21.62
CA SER A 231 8.54 3.95 -22.72
C SER A 231 9.09 2.59 -22.30
N PRO A 232 9.12 1.58 -23.20
CA PRO A 232 9.78 0.32 -22.90
C PRO A 232 11.32 0.43 -22.84
N MET A 233 11.89 1.62 -23.10
CA MET A 233 13.32 1.88 -23.00
C MET A 233 13.84 1.59 -21.59
N GLY A 234 14.83 0.70 -21.48
CA GLY A 234 15.43 0.32 -20.21
C GLY A 234 14.75 -0.85 -19.49
N LEU A 235 13.57 -1.32 -19.94
CA LEU A 235 12.95 -2.54 -19.38
C LEU A 235 13.83 -3.78 -19.55
N SER A 236 14.63 -3.81 -20.62
CA SER A 236 15.62 -4.87 -20.88
C SER A 236 16.76 -4.97 -19.86
N GLN A 237 16.96 -3.92 -19.08
CA GLN A 237 18.00 -3.85 -18.06
C GLN A 237 17.50 -4.31 -16.68
N ASN A 238 16.19 -4.49 -16.51
CA ASN A 238 15.61 -4.90 -15.24
C ASN A 238 15.60 -6.43 -15.09
N GLN A 239 15.96 -6.91 -13.89
CA GLN A 239 15.82 -8.30 -13.46
C GLN A 239 15.06 -8.33 -12.13
N GLY A 240 14.30 -9.40 -11.91
CA GLY A 240 13.65 -9.66 -10.63
C GLY A 240 12.15 -9.35 -10.63
N PRO A 241 11.54 -9.16 -9.45
CA PRO A 241 10.08 -9.05 -9.33
C PRO A 241 9.49 -7.95 -10.19
N VAL A 242 8.34 -8.22 -10.82
CA VAL A 242 7.66 -7.21 -11.66
C VAL A 242 7.26 -5.97 -10.87
N TRP A 243 7.06 -6.08 -9.56
CA TRP A 243 6.81 -4.93 -8.69
C TRP A 243 7.92 -3.86 -8.79
N ALA A 244 9.19 -4.27 -8.89
CA ALA A 244 10.29 -3.32 -9.00
C ALA A 244 10.17 -2.47 -10.27
N VAL A 245 9.76 -3.09 -11.39
CA VAL A 245 9.47 -2.39 -12.64
C VAL A 245 8.26 -1.49 -12.49
N MET A 246 7.15 -2.00 -11.95
CA MET A 246 5.93 -1.21 -11.75
C MET A 246 6.20 0.03 -10.89
N ARG A 247 6.93 -0.11 -9.78
CA ARG A 247 7.28 0.99 -8.87
C ARG A 247 8.27 1.98 -9.48
N MET A 248 9.17 1.51 -10.34
CA MET A 248 10.09 2.39 -11.07
C MET A 248 9.32 3.22 -12.12
N GLU A 249 8.37 2.60 -12.81
CA GLU A 249 7.59 3.20 -13.90
C GLU A 249 6.36 3.98 -13.42
N SER A 250 6.01 3.87 -12.14
CA SER A 250 4.89 4.60 -11.53
C SER A 250 5.21 6.06 -11.23
N ASP A 251 6.48 6.47 -11.25
CA ASP A 251 6.95 7.80 -10.84
C ASP A 251 6.48 8.20 -9.43
N SER A 252 6.82 7.40 -8.42
CA SER A 252 6.68 7.83 -7.02
C SER A 252 7.64 9.00 -6.74
N PRO A 253 7.25 10.06 -6.00
CA PRO A 253 6.05 10.20 -5.17
C PRO A 253 4.86 10.84 -5.90
N PHE A 254 4.89 11.04 -7.22
CA PHE A 254 3.79 11.70 -7.94
C PHE A 254 2.54 10.84 -8.06
N ASN A 255 2.74 9.53 -8.20
CA ASN A 255 1.67 8.55 -8.17
C ASN A 255 1.92 7.51 -7.07
N GLU A 256 0.83 6.92 -6.59
CA GLU A 256 0.81 5.85 -5.60
C GLU A 256 0.39 4.55 -6.25
N LEU A 257 1.03 3.44 -5.86
CA LEU A 257 0.77 2.10 -6.35
C LEU A 257 0.75 1.12 -5.16
N TRP A 258 -0.38 0.46 -4.91
CA TRP A 258 -0.51 -0.51 -3.81
C TRP A 258 -1.66 -1.50 -4.03
N VAL A 259 -1.66 -2.59 -3.27
CA VAL A 259 -2.75 -3.57 -3.24
C VAL A 259 -3.63 -3.34 -2.02
N SER A 260 -4.93 -3.17 -2.24
CA SER A 260 -5.95 -3.13 -1.18
C SER A 260 -6.88 -4.34 -1.26
N ASP A 261 -7.62 -4.57 -0.18
CA ASP A 261 -8.70 -5.54 -0.15
C ASP A 261 -10.02 -4.79 -0.04
N GLU A 262 -10.88 -4.98 -1.04
CA GLU A 262 -12.26 -4.50 -1.04
C GLU A 262 -13.21 -5.67 -0.83
N ARG A 263 -14.49 -5.40 -0.61
CA ARG A 263 -15.48 -6.46 -0.37
C ARG A 263 -15.50 -7.46 -1.55
N GLU A 264 -15.44 -6.93 -2.76
CA GLU A 264 -15.54 -7.66 -4.03
C GLU A 264 -14.27 -8.42 -4.40
N GLY A 265 -13.13 -8.14 -3.73
CA GLY A 265 -11.86 -8.81 -3.99
C GLY A 265 -10.64 -7.92 -3.76
N PRO A 266 -9.43 -8.46 -3.97
CA PRO A 266 -8.19 -7.68 -3.97
C PRO A 266 -8.19 -6.70 -5.14
N THR A 267 -7.66 -5.50 -4.94
CA THR A 267 -7.61 -4.43 -5.94
C THR A 267 -6.20 -3.89 -6.06
N LEU A 268 -5.70 -3.75 -7.29
CA LEU A 268 -4.49 -3.00 -7.59
C LEU A 268 -4.86 -1.54 -7.83
N ASN A 269 -4.38 -0.66 -6.95
CA ASN A 269 -4.65 0.77 -7.00
C ASN A 269 -3.49 1.49 -7.66
N TYR A 270 -3.79 2.38 -8.60
CA TYR A 270 -2.82 3.28 -9.20
C TYR A 270 -3.44 4.66 -9.39
N ARG A 271 -3.00 5.65 -8.63
CA ARG A 271 -3.60 7.00 -8.63
C ARG A 271 -2.57 8.11 -8.49
N PRO A 272 -2.93 9.35 -8.87
CA PRO A 272 -2.14 10.52 -8.49
C PRO A 272 -2.08 10.65 -6.97
N THR A 273 -0.90 10.98 -6.43
CA THR A 273 -0.70 11.17 -5.00
C THR A 273 -1.56 12.33 -4.47
N PRO A 274 -2.43 12.07 -3.48
CA PRO A 274 -3.42 13.03 -3.02
C PRO A 274 -2.89 13.93 -1.92
N TRP A 275 -1.66 14.45 -2.08
CA TRP A 275 -1.09 15.39 -1.12
C TRP A 275 -1.75 16.75 -1.19
N LYS A 276 -1.90 17.38 -0.03
CA LYS A 276 -2.45 18.72 0.12
C LYS A 276 -1.37 19.74 0.47
N THR A 277 -1.52 20.95 -0.06
CA THR A 277 -0.94 22.17 0.53
C THR A 277 -1.95 22.76 1.51
N TYR A 278 -1.46 23.39 2.57
CA TYR A 278 -2.31 23.99 3.60
C TYR A 278 -2.08 25.50 3.66
N LYS A 279 -3.15 26.22 3.98
CA LYS A 279 -3.10 27.67 4.21
C LYS A 279 -4.01 28.05 5.39
N PRO A 280 -3.63 29.04 6.21
CA PRO A 280 -4.50 29.57 7.24
C PRO A 280 -5.75 30.22 6.65
N SER A 281 -6.91 29.91 7.24
CA SER A 281 -8.19 30.57 7.02
C SER A 281 -8.79 30.88 8.40
N GLY A 282 -8.54 32.10 8.88
CA GLY A 282 -8.81 32.48 10.26
C GLY A 282 -8.01 31.60 11.24
N ARG A 283 -8.72 30.85 12.10
CA ARG A 283 -8.12 29.97 13.11
C ARG A 283 -8.05 28.51 12.69
N ARG A 284 -8.18 28.21 11.40
CA ARG A 284 -8.15 26.85 10.85
C ARG A 284 -7.19 26.77 9.68
N LEU A 285 -6.56 25.62 9.50
CA LEU A 285 -5.90 25.25 8.26
C LEU A 285 -6.94 24.68 7.29
N VAL A 286 -6.84 25.12 6.04
CA VAL A 286 -7.61 24.55 4.93
C VAL A 286 -6.62 23.92 3.97
N GLY A 287 -6.82 22.63 3.69
CA GLY A 287 -6.01 21.86 2.76
C GLY A 287 -6.65 21.82 1.38
N GLU A 288 -5.83 22.01 0.35
CA GLU A 288 -6.21 21.87 -1.07
C GLU A 288 -5.25 20.87 -1.73
N TYR A 289 -5.78 19.96 -2.54
CA TYR A 289 -4.96 19.00 -3.28
C TYR A 289 -4.01 19.71 -4.24
N ILE A 290 -2.75 19.26 -4.29
CA ILE A 290 -1.74 19.83 -5.18
C ILE A 290 -2.02 19.34 -6.61
N PRO A 291 -2.35 20.23 -7.56
CA PRO A 291 -2.76 19.81 -8.91
C PRO A 291 -1.67 19.02 -9.66
N GLN A 292 -2.08 18.00 -10.41
CA GLN A 292 -1.20 17.21 -11.28
C GLN A 292 -1.78 17.15 -12.69
N PHE A 293 -1.41 18.08 -13.57
CA PHE A 293 -1.79 18.07 -14.99
C PHE A 293 -3.32 17.98 -15.27
N GLY A 294 -4.14 18.53 -14.37
CA GLY A 294 -5.61 18.47 -14.51
C GLY A 294 -6.22 17.11 -14.19
N GLN A 295 -5.43 16.15 -13.68
CA GLN A 295 -5.95 14.88 -13.19
C GLN A 295 -6.87 15.09 -11.99
N THR A 296 -7.90 14.25 -11.87
CA THR A 296 -8.74 14.19 -10.67
C THR A 296 -7.93 13.60 -9.52
N ILE A 297 -7.86 14.32 -8.41
CA ILE A 297 -7.13 13.91 -7.21
C ILE A 297 -8.13 13.66 -6.09
N GLU A 298 -8.11 12.45 -5.54
CA GLU A 298 -9.04 12.05 -4.48
C GLU A 298 -8.37 11.15 -3.42
N ALA A 299 -8.75 11.41 -2.17
CA ALA A 299 -8.53 10.51 -1.05
C ALA A 299 -9.71 10.61 -0.09
N GLU A 300 -10.11 9.47 0.45
CA GLU A 300 -11.09 9.42 1.53
C GLU A 300 -10.53 10.11 2.77
N THR A 301 -11.37 10.88 3.46
CA THR A 301 -11.05 11.45 4.78
C THR A 301 -11.96 10.82 5.81
N LEU A 302 -11.38 10.11 6.76
CA LEU A 302 -12.08 9.49 7.86
C LEU A 302 -11.93 10.33 9.13
N ASP A 303 -13.06 10.57 9.80
CA ASP A 303 -13.08 11.23 11.10
C ASP A 303 -12.74 10.25 12.22
N LEU A 304 -11.78 10.66 13.06
CA LEU A 304 -11.39 9.95 14.26
C LEU A 304 -11.86 10.71 15.50
N ASP A 305 -12.68 10.06 16.31
CA ASP A 305 -13.04 10.53 17.63
C ASP A 305 -11.83 10.43 18.57
N ILE A 306 -11.56 11.51 19.31
CA ILE A 306 -10.52 11.52 20.32
C ILE A 306 -10.72 10.44 21.39
N ALA A 307 -11.95 10.05 21.68
CA ALA A 307 -12.25 8.99 22.65
C ALA A 307 -11.71 7.61 22.22
N ASP A 308 -11.43 7.43 20.93
CA ASP A 308 -10.86 6.20 20.38
C ASP A 308 -9.32 6.25 20.29
N ILE A 309 -8.68 7.39 20.52
CA ILE A 309 -7.22 7.52 20.52
C ILE A 309 -6.64 6.94 21.80
N VAL A 310 -5.71 5.99 21.66
CA VAL A 310 -4.94 5.40 22.76
C VAL A 310 -3.62 6.16 22.96
N SER A 311 -2.89 6.41 21.87
CA SER A 311 -1.64 7.18 21.91
C SER A 311 -1.37 7.86 20.58
N VAL A 312 -0.70 9.02 20.66
CA VAL A 312 -0.14 9.74 19.51
C VAL A 312 1.36 9.87 19.76
N ASP A 313 2.16 9.41 18.82
CA ASP A 313 3.60 9.64 18.76
C ASP A 313 3.87 10.40 17.46
N ALA A 314 4.20 11.68 17.57
CA ALA A 314 4.34 12.59 16.45
C ALA A 314 5.65 13.36 16.58
N GLU A 315 6.42 13.36 15.51
CA GLU A 315 7.65 14.12 15.38
C GLU A 315 7.55 15.10 14.22
N ARG A 316 8.33 16.17 14.30
CA ARG A 316 8.59 17.09 13.20
C ARG A 316 10.06 17.46 13.24
N GLY A 317 10.65 17.67 12.07
CA GLY A 317 12.06 17.99 11.93
C GLY A 317 12.36 18.64 10.60
N ASP A 318 13.63 18.92 10.36
CA ASP A 318 14.11 19.51 9.13
C ASP A 318 14.68 18.46 8.15
N GLY A 319 14.69 17.17 8.52
CA GLY A 319 15.31 16.09 7.74
C GLY A 319 14.81 15.97 6.30
N ASN A 320 13.57 16.38 6.04
CA ASN A 320 12.94 16.38 4.71
C ASN A 320 12.75 17.78 4.11
N VAL A 321 13.37 18.82 4.67
CA VAL A 321 13.32 20.19 4.13
C VAL A 321 14.26 20.31 2.95
N ALA A 322 13.76 20.86 1.85
CA ALA A 322 14.54 21.19 0.65
C ALA A 322 14.12 22.56 0.11
N ASN A 323 15.04 23.23 -0.57
CA ASN A 323 14.83 24.52 -1.22
C ASN A 323 15.37 24.59 -2.64
N ILE A 324 16.08 23.55 -3.09
CA ILE A 324 16.43 23.34 -4.48
C ILE A 324 15.69 22.08 -4.95
N PHE A 325 14.80 22.24 -5.93
CA PHE A 325 13.95 21.18 -6.45
C PHE A 325 14.35 20.83 -7.88
N TRP A 326 14.79 19.59 -8.07
CA TRP A 326 15.21 19.13 -9.37
C TRP A 326 14.54 17.82 -9.76
N ILE A 327 14.25 17.73 -11.05
CA ILE A 327 13.69 16.52 -11.64
C ILE A 327 14.53 16.16 -12.84
N GLY A 328 14.96 14.90 -12.87
CA GLY A 328 15.64 14.28 -13.99
C GLY A 328 14.70 13.35 -14.77
N ASN A 329 15.08 13.02 -15.99
CA ASN A 329 14.63 11.80 -16.65
C ASN A 329 15.83 11.21 -17.40
N PRO A 330 16.45 10.14 -16.89
CA PRO A 330 17.67 9.58 -17.47
C PRO A 330 17.44 8.91 -18.83
N LEU A 331 16.18 8.66 -19.22
CA LEU A 331 15.84 8.04 -20.50
C LEU A 331 15.50 9.06 -21.60
N ALA A 332 15.26 10.33 -21.24
CA ALA A 332 15.02 11.40 -22.19
C ALA A 332 16.35 12.00 -22.70
N GLN A 333 16.35 12.59 -23.90
CA GLN A 333 17.52 13.31 -24.42
C GLN A 333 17.97 14.43 -23.46
N GLN A 334 17.03 15.05 -22.77
CA GLN A 334 17.33 16.04 -21.73
C GLN A 334 18.09 15.48 -20.53
N GLY A 335 18.02 14.17 -20.27
CA GLY A 335 18.83 13.50 -19.25
C GLY A 335 20.32 13.68 -19.47
N PHE A 336 20.78 13.66 -20.74
CA PHE A 336 22.19 13.88 -21.11
C PHE A 336 22.67 15.31 -20.85
N HIS A 337 21.75 16.27 -20.73
CA HIS A 337 22.04 17.68 -20.45
C HIS A 337 21.45 18.17 -19.11
N SER A 338 21.00 17.24 -18.26
CA SER A 338 20.26 17.55 -17.03
C SER A 338 21.03 18.48 -16.09
N VAL A 339 22.34 18.28 -15.94
CA VAL A 339 23.20 19.14 -15.12
C VAL A 339 23.28 20.57 -15.70
N ASN A 340 23.41 20.72 -17.02
CA ASN A 340 23.45 22.04 -17.65
C ASN A 340 22.11 22.77 -17.50
N LEU A 341 21.00 22.05 -17.60
CA LEU A 341 19.66 22.61 -17.39
C LEU A 341 19.44 23.02 -15.93
N LEU A 342 19.95 22.25 -14.97
CA LEU A 342 19.93 22.65 -13.55
C LEU A 342 20.75 23.93 -13.34
N ILE A 343 21.97 23.99 -13.88
CA ILE A 343 22.82 25.19 -13.80
C ILE A 343 22.09 26.41 -14.38
N GLN A 344 21.46 26.26 -15.54
CA GLN A 344 20.69 27.34 -16.16
C GLN A 344 19.51 27.78 -15.27
N GLY A 345 18.77 26.83 -14.67
CA GLY A 345 17.69 27.14 -13.74
C GLY A 345 18.16 27.87 -12.48
N LEU A 346 19.30 27.45 -11.92
CA LEU A 346 19.94 28.12 -10.78
C LEU A 346 20.41 29.54 -11.13
N GLN A 347 21.03 29.71 -12.30
CA GLN A 347 21.51 31.03 -12.78
C GLN A 347 20.36 31.97 -13.13
N ALA A 348 19.25 31.43 -13.63
CA ALA A 348 18.05 32.19 -13.98
C ALA A 348 17.15 32.53 -12.78
N ASP A 349 17.47 32.00 -11.59
CA ASP A 349 16.65 32.13 -10.38
C ASP A 349 15.19 31.67 -10.60
N ASP A 350 15.04 30.53 -11.29
CA ASP A 350 13.72 29.93 -11.58
C ASP A 350 13.05 29.49 -10.27
N ASP A 351 11.87 30.05 -9.98
CA ASP A 351 11.09 29.81 -8.75
C ASP A 351 10.58 28.36 -8.61
N THR A 352 10.61 27.59 -9.70
CA THR A 352 10.34 26.14 -9.70
C THR A 352 11.56 25.29 -9.40
N VAL A 353 12.76 25.88 -9.47
CA VAL A 353 14.04 25.23 -9.18
C VAL A 353 14.56 25.64 -7.80
N VAL A 354 14.49 26.92 -7.44
CA VAL A 354 14.93 27.42 -6.13
C VAL A 354 13.81 28.20 -5.46
N ASP A 355 13.46 27.79 -4.25
CA ASP A 355 12.49 28.50 -3.42
C ASP A 355 13.22 29.23 -2.28
N LYS A 356 13.66 30.45 -2.56
CA LYS A 356 14.45 31.26 -1.61
C LYS A 356 13.59 32.04 -0.62
N SER A 357 12.35 32.33 -1.01
CA SER A 357 11.51 33.32 -0.33
C SER A 357 10.55 32.73 0.69
N TYR A 358 10.34 31.41 0.66
CA TYR A 358 9.37 30.78 1.52
C TYR A 358 9.98 30.47 2.91
N PRO A 359 9.37 30.91 4.03
CA PRO A 359 10.01 30.82 5.35
C PRO A 359 10.29 29.39 5.82
N ASN A 360 9.42 28.44 5.46
CA ASN A 360 9.47 27.06 5.98
C ASN A 360 10.58 26.21 5.33
N ASN A 361 11.21 26.69 4.26
CA ASN A 361 12.34 26.07 3.59
C ASN A 361 13.49 27.06 3.28
N SER A 362 13.46 28.27 3.86
CA SER A 362 14.44 29.32 3.57
C SER A 362 15.90 28.82 3.63
N PRO A 363 16.71 29.02 2.57
CA PRO A 363 18.13 28.67 2.57
C PRO A 363 18.93 29.34 3.70
N GLU A 364 18.51 30.52 4.17
CA GLU A 364 19.17 31.22 5.27
C GLU A 364 19.06 30.47 6.61
N LEU A 365 17.97 29.71 6.80
CA LEU A 365 17.73 28.94 8.02
C LEU A 365 18.21 27.50 7.90
N TYR A 366 17.97 26.86 6.75
CA TYR A 366 18.19 25.42 6.57
C TYR A 366 19.45 25.09 5.75
N GLY A 367 20.11 26.08 5.14
CA GLY A 367 21.17 25.88 4.16
C GLY A 367 20.62 25.42 2.81
N ASP A 368 21.49 25.38 1.79
CA ASP A 368 21.12 24.86 0.46
C ASP A 368 20.89 23.34 0.53
N ARG A 369 19.66 22.91 0.21
CA ARG A 369 19.23 21.51 0.29
C ARG A 369 18.54 21.10 -1.01
N LEU A 370 19.21 20.21 -1.74
CA LEU A 370 18.73 19.64 -3.00
C LEU A 370 17.81 18.45 -2.75
N MET A 371 16.61 18.51 -3.33
CA MET A 371 15.73 17.36 -3.55
C MET A 371 15.71 17.05 -5.05
N SER A 372 16.25 15.88 -5.40
CA SER A 372 16.32 15.41 -6.78
C SER A 372 15.56 14.11 -6.95
N ILE A 373 14.69 14.04 -7.96
CA ILE A 373 13.91 12.84 -8.31
C ILE A 373 14.05 12.54 -9.79
N ASP A 374 14.25 11.28 -10.14
CA ASP A 374 14.24 10.82 -11.53
C ASP A 374 12.86 10.28 -11.91
N LEU A 375 12.35 10.75 -13.05
CA LEU A 375 11.15 10.25 -13.70
C LEU A 375 11.49 9.17 -14.71
N ARG A 376 10.55 8.26 -14.92
CA ARG A 376 10.49 7.36 -16.07
C ARG A 376 9.42 7.76 -17.06
N GLN A 377 8.34 8.40 -16.60
CA GLN A 377 7.24 8.79 -17.49
C GLN A 377 7.62 10.00 -18.34
N THR A 378 7.08 9.99 -19.56
CA THR A 378 7.17 11.07 -20.54
C THR A 378 5.79 11.71 -20.76
N PRO A 379 5.70 12.95 -21.26
CA PRO A 379 4.41 13.57 -21.58
C PRO A 379 3.54 12.69 -22.47
N THR A 380 2.23 12.71 -22.26
CA THR A 380 1.26 11.87 -22.99
C THR A 380 1.24 12.15 -24.50
N GLN A 381 1.66 13.36 -24.88
CA GLN A 381 1.68 13.86 -26.25
C GLN A 381 2.89 13.36 -27.05
N ILE A 382 3.95 12.87 -26.39
CA ILE A 382 5.15 12.38 -27.08
C ILE A 382 4.84 11.04 -27.75
N LYS A 383 4.94 11.03 -29.08
CA LYS A 383 4.73 9.84 -29.92
C LYS A 383 6.00 9.49 -30.71
N GLY A 384 6.20 8.20 -30.93
CA GLY A 384 7.28 7.67 -31.77
C GLY A 384 8.57 7.35 -30.99
N ALA A 385 9.59 6.95 -31.74
CA ALA A 385 10.88 6.52 -31.21
C ALA A 385 11.92 7.65 -31.36
N PRO A 386 12.89 7.77 -30.43
CA PRO A 386 14.02 8.68 -30.59
C PRO A 386 14.97 8.28 -31.74
N THR A 387 14.76 7.10 -32.33
CA THR A 387 15.57 6.53 -33.42
C THR A 387 14.69 6.09 -34.59
N GLY A 388 15.28 5.99 -35.79
CA GLY A 388 14.58 5.50 -36.98
C GLY A 388 13.70 6.56 -37.67
N PRO A 389 12.75 6.15 -38.53
CA PRO A 389 12.05 7.05 -39.45
C PRO A 389 11.21 8.16 -38.79
N LYS A 390 10.88 8.01 -37.50
CA LYS A 390 10.07 8.96 -36.72
C LYS A 390 10.90 9.85 -35.78
N ALA A 391 12.23 9.79 -35.85
CA ALA A 391 13.12 10.52 -34.94
C ALA A 391 12.91 12.05 -34.98
N GLU A 392 12.64 12.62 -36.16
CA GLU A 392 12.45 14.07 -36.29
C GLU A 392 11.13 14.56 -35.67
N THR A 393 10.04 13.80 -35.87
CA THR A 393 8.76 14.05 -35.19
C THR A 393 8.89 13.91 -33.68
N TRP A 394 9.65 12.92 -33.21
CA TRP A 394 9.93 12.74 -31.79
C TRP A 394 10.67 13.96 -31.22
N LYS A 395 11.71 14.47 -31.91
CA LYS A 395 12.46 15.67 -31.47
C LYS A 395 11.58 16.91 -31.36
N GLN A 396 10.68 17.12 -32.33
CA GLN A 396 9.75 18.25 -32.31
C GLN A 396 8.80 18.16 -31.11
N ASN A 397 8.19 17.00 -30.87
CA ASN A 397 7.31 16.76 -29.73
C ASN A 397 8.04 16.90 -28.38
N ASP A 398 9.30 16.45 -28.31
CA ASP A 398 10.14 16.61 -27.12
C ASP A 398 10.38 18.09 -26.81
N ALA A 399 10.77 18.89 -27.82
CA ALA A 399 10.97 20.32 -27.65
C ALA A 399 9.70 21.08 -27.23
N GLU A 400 8.52 20.65 -27.72
CA GLU A 400 7.24 21.31 -27.45
C GLU A 400 6.68 20.96 -26.06
N HIS A 401 6.64 19.69 -25.69
CA HIS A 401 5.87 19.22 -24.53
C HIS A 401 6.71 18.99 -23.28
N TRP A 402 8.00 18.68 -23.45
CA TRP A 402 8.87 18.36 -22.32
C TRP A 402 9.11 19.52 -21.35
N PRO A 403 9.34 20.78 -21.80
CA PRO A 403 9.56 21.89 -20.87
C PRO A 403 8.38 22.11 -19.92
N ALA A 404 7.14 22.04 -20.44
CA ALA A 404 5.93 22.20 -19.64
C ALA A 404 5.74 21.03 -18.66
N TRP A 405 6.01 19.80 -19.08
CA TRP A 405 5.97 18.61 -18.23
C TRP A 405 6.94 18.69 -17.06
N MET A 406 8.20 19.02 -17.34
CA MET A 406 9.22 19.15 -16.29
C MET A 406 8.91 20.29 -15.34
N LYS A 407 8.46 21.45 -15.86
CA LYS A 407 8.06 22.59 -15.02
C LYS A 407 6.93 22.20 -14.08
N ALA A 408 5.87 21.57 -14.59
CA ALA A 408 4.73 21.17 -13.78
C ALA A 408 5.09 20.11 -12.71
N ARG A 409 5.91 19.10 -13.06
CA ARG A 409 6.41 18.13 -12.07
C ARG A 409 7.28 18.82 -11.01
N ARG A 410 8.15 19.76 -11.38
CA ARG A 410 9.00 20.51 -10.43
C ARG A 410 8.17 21.38 -9.51
N THR A 411 7.18 22.09 -10.05
CA THR A 411 6.21 22.87 -9.26
C THR A 411 5.48 21.97 -8.27
N TRP A 412 5.00 20.81 -8.69
CA TRP A 412 4.36 19.86 -7.78
C TRP A 412 5.32 19.41 -6.66
N LEU A 413 6.57 19.09 -6.98
CA LEU A 413 7.57 18.66 -6.00
C LEU A 413 7.89 19.76 -4.98
N ARG A 414 8.09 21.00 -5.46
CA ARG A 414 8.26 22.18 -4.61
C ARG A 414 7.07 22.36 -3.66
N ASP A 415 5.87 22.39 -4.22
CA ASP A 415 4.64 22.65 -3.46
C ASP A 415 4.33 21.51 -2.47
N ALA A 416 4.72 20.28 -2.81
CA ALA A 416 4.63 19.13 -1.92
C ALA A 416 5.55 19.28 -0.70
N CYS A 417 6.73 19.85 -0.86
CA CYS A 417 7.80 19.79 0.14
C CYS A 417 8.07 21.10 0.89
N ARG A 418 7.57 22.24 0.40
CA ARG A 418 7.80 23.57 1.00
C ARG A 418 7.43 23.70 2.49
N ASP A 419 6.47 22.90 2.94
CA ASP A 419 5.93 22.93 4.31
C ASP A 419 6.41 21.74 5.17
N ASN A 420 7.40 20.97 4.71
CA ASN A 420 7.87 19.78 5.42
C ASN A 420 8.39 20.06 6.85
N SER A 421 8.91 21.27 7.13
CA SER A 421 9.40 21.64 8.47
C SER A 421 8.29 21.80 9.52
N VAL A 422 7.05 22.03 9.09
CA VAL A 422 5.89 22.21 9.98
C VAL A 422 4.95 21.01 9.97
N PHE A 423 5.12 20.09 9.04
CA PHE A 423 4.41 18.82 9.02
C PHE A 423 4.98 17.83 10.03
N GLU A 424 4.07 17.03 10.58
CA GLU A 424 4.39 15.95 11.52
C GLU A 424 4.36 14.59 10.81
N GLU A 425 5.21 13.68 11.23
CA GLU A 425 5.14 12.26 10.90
C GLU A 425 5.19 11.42 12.18
N GLY A 426 4.71 10.18 12.12
CA GLY A 426 4.73 9.32 13.29
C GLY A 426 3.64 8.26 13.30
N THR A 427 3.20 7.87 14.49
CA THR A 427 2.21 6.82 14.67
C THR A 427 1.06 7.20 15.60
N LEU A 428 -0.14 6.81 15.20
CA LEU A 428 -1.37 6.96 15.95
C LEU A 428 -1.91 5.57 16.31
N THR A 429 -2.04 5.26 17.58
CA THR A 429 -2.67 4.02 18.05
C THR A 429 -4.09 4.33 18.50
N VAL A 430 -5.05 3.62 17.91
CA VAL A 430 -6.48 3.75 18.22
C VAL A 430 -7.04 2.43 18.71
N ARG A 431 -8.15 2.51 19.44
CA ARG A 431 -9.04 1.37 19.71
C ARG A 431 -9.47 0.82 18.36
N GLY A 432 -9.34 -0.49 18.18
CA GLY A 432 -9.30 -1.09 16.86
C GLY A 432 -10.49 -0.71 15.98
N ASP A 433 -10.21 -0.37 14.72
CA ASP A 433 -11.20 0.14 13.78
C ASP A 433 -10.80 -0.32 12.38
N GLU A 434 -11.56 -1.28 11.86
CA GLU A 434 -11.33 -1.97 10.58
C GLU A 434 -11.48 -1.07 9.35
N ARG A 435 -12.04 0.13 9.51
CA ARG A 435 -12.27 1.08 8.41
C ARG A 435 -10.99 1.76 7.95
N TRP A 436 -9.96 1.80 8.79
CA TRP A 436 -8.70 2.45 8.43
C TRP A 436 -8.00 1.69 7.32
N LYS A 437 -7.70 2.40 6.23
CA LYS A 437 -6.96 1.91 5.08
C LYS A 437 -5.78 2.83 4.79
N VAL A 438 -4.72 2.27 4.22
CA VAL A 438 -3.62 3.05 3.67
C VAL A 438 -4.12 3.94 2.53
N GLY A 439 -3.53 5.12 2.36
CA GLY A 439 -3.94 6.06 1.32
C GLY A 439 -5.19 6.88 1.68
N THR A 440 -5.49 7.03 2.97
CA THR A 440 -6.61 7.85 3.47
C THR A 440 -6.09 9.00 4.32
N TYR A 441 -6.89 10.06 4.45
CA TYR A 441 -6.65 11.09 5.46
C TYR A 441 -7.36 10.72 6.76
N CYS A 442 -6.65 10.86 7.88
CA CYS A 442 -7.25 10.85 9.21
C CYS A 442 -7.46 12.28 9.66
N ARG A 443 -8.71 12.64 9.99
CA ARG A 443 -9.06 13.93 10.57
C ARG A 443 -9.42 13.75 12.04
N VAL A 444 -8.67 14.42 12.91
CA VAL A 444 -8.85 14.34 14.37
C VAL A 444 -9.41 15.66 14.88
N THR A 445 -10.50 15.58 15.64
CA THR A 445 -11.10 16.74 16.30
C THR A 445 -10.90 16.64 17.81
N ARG A 446 -10.14 17.59 18.38
CA ARG A 446 -9.86 17.73 19.80
C ARG A 446 -10.25 19.13 20.29
N GLY A 447 -11.53 19.30 20.60
CA GLY A 447 -12.08 20.63 20.95
C GLY A 447 -11.91 21.61 19.78
N ALA A 448 -11.14 22.68 19.98
CA ALA A 448 -10.85 23.66 18.93
C ALA A 448 -9.72 23.23 17.97
N LEU A 449 -8.91 22.23 18.36
CA LEU A 449 -7.83 21.69 17.54
C LEU A 449 -8.41 20.67 16.55
N VAL A 450 -8.41 21.01 15.26
CA VAL A 450 -8.79 20.08 14.17
C VAL A 450 -7.59 19.92 13.26
N TRP A 451 -7.02 18.72 13.23
CA TRP A 451 -5.85 18.44 12.41
C TRP A 451 -6.08 17.23 11.51
N GLU A 452 -5.32 17.18 10.43
CA GLU A 452 -5.36 16.12 9.44
C GLU A 452 -3.96 15.51 9.31
N CYS A 453 -3.89 14.22 8.98
CA CYS A 453 -2.66 13.56 8.55
C CYS A 453 -2.96 12.52 7.47
N TYR A 454 -1.94 12.17 6.70
CA TYR A 454 -2.06 11.20 5.62
C TYR A 454 -1.53 9.82 6.05
N ILE A 455 -2.37 8.79 5.96
CA ILE A 455 -2.07 7.44 6.45
C ILE A 455 -1.32 6.65 5.38
N VAL A 456 -0.08 6.27 5.70
CA VAL A 456 0.83 5.52 4.81
C VAL A 456 1.01 4.07 5.23
N GLY A 457 0.61 3.72 6.45
CA GLY A 457 0.67 2.36 6.99
C GLY A 457 -0.46 2.08 7.96
N VAL A 458 -1.01 0.88 7.92
CA VAL A 458 -2.05 0.42 8.86
C VAL A 458 -1.66 -0.95 9.38
N THR A 459 -1.71 -1.13 10.69
CA THR A 459 -1.55 -2.42 11.36
C THR A 459 -2.74 -2.67 12.28
N HIS A 460 -3.50 -3.73 12.01
CA HIS A 460 -4.53 -4.21 12.92
C HIS A 460 -3.94 -5.32 13.79
N THR A 461 -4.12 -5.24 15.10
CA THR A 461 -3.73 -6.31 16.03
C THR A 461 -4.94 -6.69 16.87
N PHE A 462 -5.29 -7.97 16.81
CA PHE A 462 -6.42 -8.54 17.52
C PHE A 462 -5.96 -9.72 18.37
N ALA A 463 -6.21 -9.64 19.66
CA ALA A 463 -6.05 -10.74 20.60
C ALA A 463 -7.45 -11.07 21.15
N PRO A 464 -8.03 -12.25 20.79
CA PRO A 464 -9.35 -12.65 21.26
C PRO A 464 -9.50 -12.47 22.77
N PHE A 465 -10.65 -11.95 23.21
CA PHE A 465 -11.00 -11.71 24.62
C PHE A 465 -10.10 -10.72 25.38
N ARG A 466 -9.12 -10.10 24.71
CA ARG A 466 -8.16 -9.18 25.33
C ARG A 466 -8.24 -7.79 24.74
N GLU A 467 -7.88 -7.62 23.47
CA GLU A 467 -7.81 -6.30 22.86
C GLU A 467 -7.93 -6.34 21.33
N TYR A 468 -8.44 -5.24 20.80
CA TYR A 468 -8.35 -4.90 19.38
C TYR A 468 -7.73 -3.51 19.27
N THR A 469 -6.59 -3.39 18.61
CA THR A 469 -5.91 -2.12 18.36
C THR A 469 -5.65 -1.92 16.88
N THR A 470 -5.60 -0.66 16.45
CA THR A 470 -5.20 -0.30 15.09
C THR A 470 -4.13 0.78 15.19
N ARG A 471 -2.97 0.53 14.58
CA ARG A 471 -1.86 1.46 14.52
C ARG A 471 -1.80 2.05 13.11
N LEU A 472 -1.88 3.37 13.03
CA LEU A 472 -1.77 4.14 11.80
C LEU A 472 -0.40 4.81 11.77
N SER A 473 0.42 4.49 10.77
CA SER A 473 1.60 5.28 10.45
C SER A 473 1.19 6.41 9.52
N PHE A 474 1.53 7.64 9.87
CA PHE A 474 1.12 8.82 9.12
C PHE A 474 2.31 9.72 8.78
N ILE A 475 2.12 10.51 7.73
CA ILE A 475 2.96 11.64 7.34
C ILE A 475 2.08 12.88 7.16
N ARG A 476 2.71 14.04 6.97
CA ARG A 476 2.01 15.29 6.64
C ARG A 476 0.92 15.68 7.67
N GLY A 477 1.17 15.38 8.94
CA GLY A 477 0.33 15.77 10.05
C GLY A 477 0.34 17.29 10.24
N THR A 478 -0.85 17.89 10.38
CA THR A 478 -1.00 19.35 10.52
C THR A 478 -1.19 19.79 11.97
N GLY A 479 -1.00 18.89 12.94
CA GLY A 479 -1.28 19.12 14.36
C GLY A 479 -0.50 20.31 14.91
N PHE A 480 0.83 20.32 14.72
CA PHE A 480 1.67 21.44 15.12
C PHE A 480 1.23 22.75 14.47
N TRP A 481 1.12 22.80 13.14
CA TRP A 481 0.79 24.03 12.43
C TRP A 481 -0.58 24.57 12.84
N GLN A 482 -1.59 23.71 12.95
CA GLN A 482 -2.92 24.10 13.42
C GLN A 482 -2.88 24.70 14.84
N ARG A 483 -2.04 24.18 15.74
CA ARG A 483 -1.90 24.72 17.10
C ARG A 483 -1.39 26.15 17.12
N THR A 484 -0.52 26.53 16.18
CA THR A 484 0.02 27.90 16.09
C THR A 484 -1.04 28.95 15.75
N LEU A 485 -2.18 28.53 15.19
CA LEU A 485 -3.30 29.41 14.82
C LEU A 485 -4.32 29.61 15.94
N LEU A 486 -4.22 28.86 17.04
CA LEU A 486 -5.15 28.93 18.16
C LEU A 486 -4.70 29.98 19.19
N GLU A 487 -5.65 30.75 19.74
CA GLU A 487 -5.35 31.79 20.75
C GLU A 487 -4.86 31.22 22.09
N ARG A 488 -5.25 29.99 22.41
CA ARG A 488 -4.89 29.32 23.66
C ARG A 488 -4.34 27.95 23.34
N ASN A 489 -3.35 27.53 24.13
CA ASN A 489 -2.80 26.19 23.99
C ASN A 489 -3.91 25.16 24.30
N PRO A 490 -4.27 24.29 23.34
CA PRO A 490 -5.36 23.31 23.55
C PRO A 490 -5.05 22.37 24.71
N SER A 491 -3.76 22.13 25.02
CA SER A 491 -3.34 21.29 26.13
C SER A 491 -3.71 21.84 27.52
N TRP A 492 -4.03 23.13 27.64
CA TRP A 492 -4.43 23.72 28.92
C TRP A 492 -5.91 23.51 29.26
N SER A 493 -6.73 23.23 28.26
CA SER A 493 -8.13 22.81 28.40
C SER A 493 -8.28 21.29 28.55
N GLU A 494 -7.26 20.53 28.19
CA GLU A 494 -7.25 19.07 28.25
C GLU A 494 -7.06 18.58 29.70
N GLY A 495 -7.95 17.71 30.17
CA GLY A 495 -7.86 17.12 31.52
C GLY A 495 -8.58 17.90 32.63
N LYS A 496 -9.08 19.12 32.38
CA LYS A 496 -10.02 19.78 33.29
C LYS A 496 -11.40 19.19 33.10
N ARG A 497 -11.78 18.21 33.92
CA ARG A 497 -13.21 18.01 34.24
C ARG A 497 -13.70 19.36 34.74
N GLN A 498 -14.60 20.02 34.00
CA GLN A 498 -15.31 21.16 34.58
C GLN A 498 -16.00 20.67 35.86
N PRO A 499 -15.97 21.45 36.96
CA PRO A 499 -16.74 21.10 38.13
C PRO A 499 -18.22 21.09 37.72
N TYR A 500 -18.91 20.03 38.14
CA TYR A 500 -20.35 19.83 37.95
C TYR A 500 -21.18 20.98 38.50
#